data_AF-A0A7S3WVC4-F1
#
_entry.id   AF-A0A7S3WVC4-F1
#
_cell.length_a   1.000
_cell.length_b   1.000
_cell.length_c   1.000
_cell.angle_alpha   90.00
_cell.angle_beta   90.00
_cell.angle_gamma   90.00
#
_symmetry.space_group_name_H-M   'P 1'
#
loop_
_entity.id
_entity.type
_entity.pdbx_description
1 polymer ?
#
loop_
_entity_poly.entity_id
_entity_poly.type
_entity_poly.pdbx_seq_one_letter_code
_entity_poly.pdbx_strand_id
1 'polypeptide(L)'
;HEAVRERQLVVFFRNSHFSTMMKYKGELYVLCTDIAFAHSHVVWEKLDEVDGDTSYCDADFNVNTAGSDEAAALAAAEAAQEQMLIAAAGGAPNVEDADAMLALQLMQEDYEAQRAAQQ
;
A
#
# COMPACT_ATOMS: atom_id res chain seq x y z
N HIS A 1 7.44 -4.54 31.66
CA HIS A 1 8.62 -3.68 31.39
C HIS A 1 9.92 -4.08 32.11
N GLU A 2 9.90 -5.07 33.03
CA GLU A 2 11.05 -5.39 33.90
C GLU A 2 12.01 -6.45 33.33
N ALA A 3 11.55 -7.28 32.38
CA ALA A 3 12.35 -8.37 31.82
C ALA A 3 13.29 -7.94 30.68
N VAL A 4 12.99 -6.85 29.96
CA VAL A 4 13.77 -6.39 28.80
C VAL A 4 14.63 -5.20 29.23
N ARG A 5 15.95 -5.31 29.00
CA ARG A 5 16.88 -4.21 29.27
C ARG A 5 16.77 -3.15 28.18
N GLU A 6 17.15 -1.93 28.55
CA GLU A 6 17.23 -0.80 27.61
C GLU A 6 18.17 -1.15 26.44
N ARG A 7 17.74 -0.85 25.20
CA ARG A 7 18.44 -1.17 23.94
C ARG A 7 18.71 -2.66 23.72
N GLN A 8 17.96 -3.55 24.37
CA GLN A 8 18.05 -4.98 24.15
C GLN A 8 17.06 -5.41 23.07
N LEU A 9 17.57 -6.09 22.03
CA LEU A 9 16.77 -6.81 21.05
C LEU A 9 16.34 -8.16 21.62
N VAL A 10 15.05 -8.45 21.54
CA VAL A 10 14.45 -9.71 21.98
C VAL A 10 13.46 -10.21 20.94
N VAL A 11 13.23 -11.51 20.91
CA VAL A 11 12.15 -12.09 20.11
C VAL A 11 10.88 -12.09 20.96
N PHE A 12 9.80 -11.54 20.40
CA PHE A 12 8.49 -11.46 21.03
C PHE A 12 7.51 -12.39 20.30
N PHE A 13 6.79 -13.21 21.05
CA PHE A 13 5.79 -14.13 20.51
C PHE A 13 4.40 -13.73 21.00
N ARG A 14 3.50 -13.37 20.07
CA ARG A 14 2.10 -13.03 20.33
C ARG A 14 1.25 -13.47 19.15
N ASN A 15 0.06 -14.02 19.41
CA ASN A 15 -0.90 -14.43 18.36
C ASN A 15 -0.30 -15.34 17.28
N SER A 16 0.58 -16.28 17.67
CA SER A 16 1.28 -17.18 16.73
C SER A 16 2.22 -16.47 15.76
N HIS A 17 2.62 -15.22 16.05
CA HIS A 17 3.58 -14.45 15.28
C HIS A 17 4.84 -14.18 16.10
N PHE A 18 6.01 -14.31 15.47
CA PHE A 18 7.31 -13.91 16.04
C PHE A 18 7.69 -12.53 15.52
N SER A 19 7.76 -11.56 16.41
CA SER A 19 8.19 -10.20 16.08
C SER A 19 9.53 -9.88 16.77
N THR A 20 10.31 -9.00 16.17
CA THR A 20 11.49 -8.44 16.83
C THR A 20 11.05 -7.28 17.70
N MET A 21 11.39 -7.31 18.99
CA MET A 21 11.02 -6.24 19.94
C MET A 21 12.28 -5.64 20.56
N MET A 22 12.25 -4.34 20.83
CA MET A 22 13.31 -3.61 21.50
C MET A 22 12.76 -2.62 22.50
N LYS A 23 13.45 -2.44 23.62
CA LYS A 23 13.14 -1.37 24.57
C LYS A 23 13.99 -0.13 24.27
N TYR A 24 13.35 1.02 24.09
CA TYR A 24 14.03 2.29 23.85
C TYR A 24 13.37 3.43 24.65
N LYS A 25 14.18 4.23 25.35
CA LYS A 25 13.74 5.32 26.24
C LYS A 25 12.66 4.91 27.25
N GLY A 26 12.68 3.67 27.71
CA GLY A 26 11.69 3.14 28.65
C GLY A 26 10.41 2.58 28.02
N GLU A 27 10.21 2.77 26.71
CA GLU A 27 9.07 2.26 25.96
C GLU A 27 9.47 1.00 25.16
N LEU A 28 8.47 0.19 24.76
CA LEU A 28 8.67 -1.00 23.96
C LEU A 28 8.26 -0.73 22.51
N TYR A 29 9.11 -1.18 21.58
CA TYR A 29 8.90 -1.05 20.15
C TYR A 29 8.99 -2.42 19.50
N VAL A 30 8.13 -2.69 18.52
CA VAL A 30 8.11 -3.90 17.71
C VAL A 30 8.48 -3.53 16.28
N LEU A 31 9.31 -4.33 15.64
CA LEU A 31 9.75 -4.10 14.26
C LEU A 31 8.61 -4.43 13.29
N CYS A 32 8.21 -3.44 12.48
CA CYS A 32 7.29 -3.64 11.38
C CYS A 32 8.01 -4.37 10.25
N THR A 33 7.54 -5.58 9.92
CA THR A 33 8.14 -6.43 8.86
C THR A 33 7.17 -6.74 7.72
N ASP A 34 5.95 -6.21 7.78
CA ASP A 34 4.94 -6.40 6.75
C ASP A 34 5.31 -5.65 5.46
N ILE A 35 4.99 -6.25 4.31
CA ILE A 35 5.19 -5.67 2.99
C ILE A 35 4.40 -4.38 2.79
N ALA A 36 3.30 -4.20 3.53
CA ALA A 36 2.53 -2.95 3.52
C ALA A 36 3.39 -1.73 3.87
N PHE A 37 4.46 -1.91 4.66
CA PHE A 37 5.38 -0.83 5.04
C PHE A 37 6.60 -0.71 4.11
N ALA A 38 6.68 -1.48 3.03
CA ALA A 38 7.84 -1.47 2.13
C ALA A 38 8.08 -0.10 1.46
N HIS A 39 7.01 0.68 1.27
CA HIS A 39 7.05 2.01 0.65
C HIS A 39 6.91 3.16 1.66
N SER A 40 6.86 2.87 2.96
CA SER A 40 6.71 3.88 4.00
C SER A 40 7.99 4.03 4.83
N HIS A 41 8.13 5.19 5.48
CA HIS A 41 9.21 5.45 6.43
C HIS A 41 8.98 4.82 7.82
N VAL A 42 7.99 3.94 7.94
CA VAL A 42 7.60 3.29 9.19
C VAL A 42 8.46 2.04 9.39
N VAL A 43 9.20 2.01 10.51
CA VAL A 43 10.10 0.90 10.87
C VAL A 43 9.67 0.25 12.18
N TRP A 44 9.23 1.06 13.15
CA TRP A 44 8.88 0.59 14.49
C TRP A 44 7.42 0.88 14.83
N GLU A 45 6.79 -0.03 15.55
CA GLU A 45 5.47 0.13 16.15
C GLU A 45 5.63 0.22 17.67
N LYS A 46 5.08 1.26 18.30
CA LYS A 46 5.11 1.42 19.76
C LYS A 46 4.08 0.49 20.39
N LEU A 47 4.53 -0.40 21.28
CA LEU A 47 3.69 -1.35 22.00
C LEU A 47 3.19 -0.74 23.33
N ASP A 48 2.27 0.23 23.25
CA ASP A 48 1.68 0.90 24.44
C ASP A 48 0.30 0.33 24.81
N GLU A 49 -0.58 0.14 23.82
CA GLU A 49 -1.95 -0.29 24.03
C GLU A 49 -2.22 -1.70 23.50
N VAL A 50 -3.08 -2.43 24.21
CA VAL A 50 -3.50 -3.80 23.83
C VAL A 50 -4.60 -3.75 22.76
N ASP A 51 -5.31 -2.63 22.65
CA ASP A 51 -6.51 -2.42 21.82
C ASP A 51 -6.22 -2.04 20.35
N GLY A 52 -4.94 -1.84 19.99
CA GLY A 52 -4.51 -1.70 18.59
C GLY A 52 -4.43 -0.26 18.06
N ASP A 53 -4.56 0.76 18.90
CA ASP A 53 -4.16 2.13 18.56
C ASP A 53 -2.67 2.34 18.89
N THR A 54 -1.81 1.72 18.08
CA THR A 54 -0.36 1.81 18.25
C THR A 54 0.24 2.85 17.31
N SER A 55 1.11 3.69 17.87
CA SER A 55 1.81 4.72 17.09
C SER A 55 2.98 4.11 16.31
N TYR A 56 3.12 4.52 15.05
CA TYR A 56 4.21 4.13 14.18
C TYR A 56 5.37 5.13 14.24
N CYS A 57 6.59 4.63 14.12
CA CYS A 57 7.82 5.40 14.23
C CYS A 57 8.81 5.04 13.11
N ASP A 58 9.67 6.00 12.77
CA ASP A 58 10.79 5.82 11.85
C ASP A 58 11.98 5.08 12.50
N ALA A 59 13.06 4.86 11.75
CA ALA A 59 14.27 4.19 12.23
C ALA A 59 14.94 4.89 13.45
N ASP A 60 14.68 6.20 13.62
CA ASP A 60 15.21 7.04 14.69
C ASP A 60 14.25 7.17 15.90
N PHE A 61 13.15 6.40 15.89
CA PHE A 61 12.09 6.41 16.92
C PHE A 61 11.32 7.74 16.99
N ASN A 62 11.29 8.50 15.91
CA ASN A 62 10.40 9.66 15.80
C ASN A 62 9.03 9.17 15.33
N VAL A 63 7.98 9.66 15.98
CA VAL A 63 6.60 9.32 15.62
C VAL A 63 6.34 9.84 14.20
N ASN A 64 5.99 8.93 13.29
CA ASN A 64 5.65 9.32 11.94
C ASN A 64 4.21 9.85 11.98
N THR A 65 4.05 11.18 12.06
CA THR A 65 2.75 11.81 11.85
C THR A 65 2.39 11.64 10.37
N ALA A 66 1.54 10.66 10.08
CA ALA A 66 1.05 10.24 8.76
C ALA A 66 0.52 11.36 7.82
N GLY A 67 0.49 12.62 8.27
CA GLY A 67 0.00 13.74 7.47
C GLY A 67 0.92 14.21 6.34
N SER A 68 2.24 13.94 6.37
CA SER A 68 3.16 14.44 5.33
C SER A 68 3.54 13.40 4.28
N ASP A 69 3.75 12.15 4.68
CA ASP A 69 4.44 11.18 3.84
C ASP A 69 3.48 10.33 2.99
N GLU A 70 2.28 10.03 3.48
CA GLU A 70 1.26 9.34 2.67
C GLU A 70 0.74 10.23 1.54
N ALA A 71 0.53 11.52 1.81
CA ALA A 71 0.16 12.48 0.77
C ALA A 71 1.28 12.66 -0.27
N ALA A 72 2.53 12.68 0.17
CA ALA A 72 3.69 12.77 -0.73
C ALA A 72 3.92 11.47 -1.52
N ALA A 73 3.72 10.30 -0.92
CA ALA A 73 3.85 9.01 -1.57
C ALA A 73 2.71 8.75 -2.57
N LEU A 74 1.47 9.12 -2.22
CA LEU A 74 0.32 9.05 -3.14
C LEU A 74 0.52 10.01 -4.32
N ALA A 75 0.96 11.26 -4.05
CA ALA A 75 1.26 12.23 -5.10
C ALA A 75 2.45 11.80 -5.98
N ALA A 76 3.47 11.16 -5.42
CA ALA A 76 4.58 10.62 -6.18
C ALA A 76 4.18 9.40 -7.03
N ALA A 77 3.30 8.54 -6.52
CA ALA A 77 2.73 7.42 -7.26
C ALA A 77 1.84 7.91 -8.41
N GLU A 78 0.97 8.89 -8.16
CA GLU A 78 0.13 9.53 -9.19
C GLU A 78 0.99 10.23 -10.26
N ALA A 79 2.03 10.97 -9.87
CA ALA A 79 2.93 11.63 -10.82
C ALA A 79 3.75 10.64 -11.66
N ALA A 80 4.18 9.52 -11.08
CA ALA A 80 4.87 8.46 -11.82
C ALA A 80 3.93 7.74 -12.79
N GLN A 81 2.67 7.55 -12.40
CA GLN A 81 1.64 6.94 -13.24
C GLN A 81 1.24 7.86 -14.41
N GLU A 82 1.14 9.18 -14.17
CA GLU A 82 0.96 10.19 -15.23
C GLU A 82 2.13 10.22 -16.20
N GLN A 83 3.37 10.19 -15.71
CA GLN A 83 4.55 10.18 -16.58
C GLN A 83 4.67 8.89 -17.40
N MET A 84 4.25 7.76 -16.84
CA MET A 84 4.20 6.48 -17.57
C MET A 84 3.09 6.48 -18.63
N LEU A 85 1.93 7.09 -18.35
CA LEU A 85 0.84 7.25 -19.31
C LEU A 85 1.23 8.20 -20.46
N ILE A 86 1.91 9.32 -20.15
CA ILE A 86 2.40 10.28 -21.14
C ILE A 86 3.55 9.70 -21.99
N ALA A 87 4.44 8.91 -21.38
CA ALA A 87 5.52 8.21 -22.10
C ALA A 87 4.98 7.07 -22.98
N ALA A 88 3.96 6.34 -22.53
CA ALA A 88 3.25 5.34 -23.34
C ALA A 88 2.45 5.99 -24.48
N ALA A 89 2.02 7.25 -24.31
CA ALA A 89 1.33 8.04 -25.33
C ALA A 89 2.26 8.71 -26.37
N GLY A 90 3.55 8.32 -26.41
CA GLY A 90 4.50 8.72 -27.45
C GLY A 90 4.14 8.21 -28.85
N GLY A 91 3.11 8.81 -29.47
CA GLY A 91 2.86 8.79 -30.92
C GLY A 91 1.64 8.01 -31.44
N ALA A 92 0.42 8.51 -31.18
CA ALA A 92 -0.88 8.30 -31.89
C ALA A 92 -1.39 6.85 -32.21
N PRO A 93 -2.70 6.60 -32.48
CA PRO A 93 -3.91 7.41 -32.30
C PRO A 93 -4.87 6.83 -31.23
N ASN A 94 -5.74 7.69 -30.70
CA ASN A 94 -7.10 7.40 -30.21
C ASN A 94 -7.38 6.00 -29.61
N VAL A 95 -6.99 5.76 -28.35
CA VAL A 95 -7.37 4.55 -27.60
C VAL A 95 -8.90 4.47 -27.43
N GLU A 96 -9.58 5.62 -27.41
CA GLU A 96 -11.04 5.71 -27.43
C GLU A 96 -11.66 5.10 -28.71
N ASP A 97 -10.97 5.13 -29.87
CA ASP A 97 -11.48 4.48 -31.10
C ASP A 97 -11.41 2.95 -31.04
N ALA A 98 -10.43 2.38 -30.33
CA ALA A 98 -10.28 0.92 -30.24
C ALA A 98 -11.42 0.28 -29.43
N ASP A 99 -11.72 0.87 -28.26
CA ASP A 99 -12.84 0.43 -27.42
C ASP A 99 -14.19 0.73 -28.10
N ALA A 100 -14.31 1.86 -28.79
CA ALA A 100 -15.51 2.20 -29.55
C ALA A 100 -15.75 1.24 -30.73
N MET A 101 -14.71 0.82 -31.45
CA MET A 101 -14.82 -0.17 -32.53
C MET A 101 -15.25 -1.53 -31.99
N LEU A 102 -14.68 -1.96 -30.86
CA LEU A 102 -15.06 -3.23 -30.23
C LEU A 102 -16.52 -3.21 -29.74
N ALA A 103 -16.96 -2.11 -29.13
CA ALA A 103 -18.33 -1.94 -28.68
C ALA A 103 -19.34 -2.02 -29.83
N LEU A 104 -19.01 -1.45 -31.00
CA LEU A 104 -19.87 -1.50 -32.18
C LEU A 104 -19.99 -2.91 -32.76
N GLN A 105 -18.89 -3.67 -32.79
CA GLN A 105 -18.88 -5.06 -33.27
C GLN A 105 -19.74 -5.96 -32.40
N LEU A 106 -19.63 -5.85 -31.08
CA LEU A 106 -20.44 -6.64 -30.14
C LEU A 106 -21.94 -6.35 -30.29
N MET A 107 -22.33 -5.09 -30.52
CA MET A 107 -23.72 -4.73 -30.81
C MET A 107 -24.27 -5.39 -32.07
N GLN A 108 -23.43 -5.51 -33.10
CA GLN A 108 -23.83 -6.12 -34.38
C GLN A 108 -24.09 -7.62 -34.22
N GLU A 109 -23.20 -8.33 -33.53
CA GLU A 109 -23.33 -9.76 -33.25
C GLU A 109 -24.60 -10.06 -32.43
N ASP A 110 -24.90 -9.27 -31.41
CA ASP A 110 -26.13 -9.40 -30.62
C ASP A 110 -27.39 -9.19 -31.46
N TYR A 111 -27.36 -8.23 -32.39
CA TYR A 111 -28.49 -7.98 -33.30
C TYR A 111 -28.73 -9.16 -34.26
N GLU A 112 -27.66 -9.76 -34.77
CA GLU A 112 -27.73 -10.94 -35.63
C GLU A 112 -28.23 -12.17 -34.87
N ALA A 113 -27.75 -12.38 -33.64
CA ALA A 113 -28.22 -13.46 -32.77
C ALA A 113 -29.72 -13.30 -32.44
N GLN A 114 -30.18 -12.08 -32.16
CA GLN A 114 -31.59 -11.80 -31.92
C GLN A 114 -32.45 -12.02 -33.18
N ARG A 115 -31.96 -11.65 -34.37
CA ARG A 115 -32.66 -11.93 -35.63
C ARG A 115 -32.74 -13.43 -35.93
N ALA A 116 -31.67 -14.18 -35.65
CA ALA A 116 -31.64 -15.63 -35.83
C ALA A 116 -32.56 -16.36 -34.83
N ALA A 117 -32.74 -15.82 -33.62
CA ALA A 117 -33.66 -16.37 -32.62
C ALA A 117 -35.15 -16.06 -32.90
N GLN A 118 -35.45 -15.07 -33.74
CA GLN A 118 -36.81 -14.68 -34.13
C GLN A 118 -37.29 -15.31 -35.45
N GLN A 119 -36.44 -16.05 -36.16
CA GLN A 119 -36.82 -16.90 -37.30
C GLN A 119 -36.96 -18.36 -36.88
#